data_AF-A0A662UYS5-F1
#
_entry.id   AF-A0A662UYS5-F1
#
_cell.length_a   1.000
_cell.length_b   1.000
_cell.length_c   1.000
_cell.angle_alpha   90.00
_cell.angle_beta   90.00
_cell.angle_gamma   90.00
#
_symmetry.space_group_name_H-M   'P 1'
#
loop_
_entity.id
_entity.type
_entity.pdbx_description
1 polymer ?
#
loop_
_entity_poly.entity_id
_entity_poly.type
_entity_poly.pdbx_seq_one_letter_code
_entity_poly.pdbx_strand_id
1 'polypeptide(L)'
;MGLVNRGFRYKYRLLDEKIYPLIAIPLFFTIIGLIYLVLTTVTYLTLNPQAIPEQELSLSMAFISFGAVYVVSSAIASYMMYSALHDHIFYSVTETILELSEKEELKIKYILNPEYTRSKLPSPITALILTLFTGGIAFPVMIYLFEKRIRSHDAVESKIKGLRSYSQIDIGNFLLDLILLVVTLGLWLGVWIWRAITIYNRHIKSKHLLSGIEEIPSLTPRPMLIIPLILLSMSILVFLSIMNIPVIPLPQLFMAFLMAYTAYVFRRKKLVYQVAALIVLQYTILGTIGLVGFFAYNFYSPLLTAFERLSESLSRDFLSLILTIFQNNIRITIFGLIPFIGPLIAGYAIGNTAFLFGLIVYEKPPALSLFLMPHTFLEFLSYSLSVAIATRIPIEGRRLLPYALISIAILFIGAIVESIFILMTG
;
A
#
# COMPACT_ATOMS: atom_id res chain seq x y z
N MET A 1 4.83 50.88 35.75
CA MET A 1 4.22 49.55 35.91
C MET A 1 4.49 48.74 34.65
N GLY A 2 5.55 47.93 34.67
CA GLY A 2 5.81 46.98 33.59
C GLY A 2 4.91 45.76 33.80
N LEU A 3 3.78 45.72 33.11
CA LEU A 3 2.96 44.51 33.03
C LEU A 3 3.81 43.44 32.35
N VAL A 4 4.26 42.50 33.17
CA VAL A 4 4.94 41.28 32.76
C VAL A 4 3.99 40.55 31.82
N ASN A 5 4.21 40.74 30.51
CA ASN A 5 3.51 40.09 29.42
C ASN A 5 3.97 38.63 29.35
N ARG A 6 3.67 37.84 30.39
CA ARG A 6 3.88 36.39 30.40
C ARG A 6 2.67 35.75 29.73
N GLY A 7 2.58 35.91 28.41
CA GLY A 7 1.72 35.06 27.59
C GLY A 7 2.05 33.60 27.88
N PHE A 8 1.02 32.76 28.04
CA PHE A 8 1.20 31.33 28.23
C PHE A 8 2.01 30.76 27.05
N ARG A 9 3.25 30.32 27.30
CA ARG A 9 4.08 29.63 26.31
C ARG A 9 4.38 28.22 26.79
N TYR A 10 3.76 27.26 26.13
CA TYR A 10 4.01 25.86 26.39
C TYR A 10 5.39 25.44 25.86
N LYS A 11 6.12 24.62 26.63
CA LYS A 11 7.40 24.07 26.18
C LYS A 11 7.16 22.85 25.29
N TYR A 12 7.02 23.10 24.00
CA TYR A 12 6.80 22.05 23.01
C TYR A 12 7.94 21.03 23.00
N ARG A 13 7.58 19.74 22.97
CA ARG A 13 8.51 18.63 22.89
C ARG A 13 8.91 18.39 21.43
N LEU A 14 10.20 18.49 21.13
CA LEU A 14 10.74 18.05 19.84
C LEU A 14 10.99 16.55 19.86
N LEU A 15 10.79 15.91 18.72
CA LEU A 15 11.07 14.49 18.50
C LEU A 15 12.48 14.32 17.90
N ASP A 16 13.15 13.21 18.18
CA ASP A 16 14.52 12.98 17.70
C ASP A 16 14.51 12.51 16.23
N GLU A 17 15.03 13.35 15.33
CA GLU A 17 15.10 13.10 13.89
C GLU A 17 16.09 11.99 13.50
N LYS A 18 17.01 11.60 14.40
CA LYS A 18 18.05 10.62 14.14
C LYS A 18 17.69 9.23 14.66
N ILE A 19 17.02 9.16 15.82
CA ILE A 19 16.75 7.88 16.50
C ILE A 19 15.54 7.16 15.89
N TYR A 20 14.43 7.86 15.70
CA TYR A 20 13.19 7.24 15.23
C TYR A 20 13.30 6.53 13.87
N PRO A 21 14.03 7.05 12.86
CA PRO A 21 14.20 6.36 11.59
C PRO A 21 14.87 4.97 11.69
N LEU A 22 15.66 4.73 12.75
CA LEU A 22 16.36 3.46 12.95
C LEU A 22 15.41 2.28 13.20
N ILE A 23 14.14 2.53 13.52
CA ILE A 23 13.09 1.51 13.68
C ILE A 23 12.90 0.68 12.41
N ALA A 24 13.23 1.22 11.24
CA ALA A 24 13.17 0.51 9.98
C ALA A 24 14.22 -0.60 9.83
N ILE A 25 15.35 -0.52 10.56
CA ILE A 25 16.45 -1.49 10.44
C ILE A 25 16.02 -2.88 10.96
N PRO A 26 15.44 -3.03 12.16
CA PRO A 26 14.90 -4.31 12.59
C PRO A 26 13.80 -4.85 11.66
N LEU A 27 12.94 -3.99 11.11
CA LEU A 27 11.91 -4.42 10.14
C LEU A 27 12.54 -5.04 8.89
N PHE A 28 13.58 -4.41 8.34
CA PHE A 28 14.30 -4.91 7.17
C PHE A 28 14.85 -6.32 7.38
N PHE A 29 15.54 -6.53 8.50
CA PHE A 29 16.04 -7.86 8.87
C PHE A 29 14.92 -8.88 9.08
N THR A 30 13.81 -8.46 9.69
CA THR A 30 12.63 -9.33 9.88
C THR A 30 12.04 -9.77 8.54
N ILE A 31 11.90 -8.86 7.59
CA ILE A 31 11.37 -9.16 6.25
C ILE A 31 12.30 -10.13 5.53
N ILE A 32 13.62 -9.92 5.59
CA ILE A 32 14.61 -10.86 5.03
C ILE A 32 14.48 -12.24 5.68
N GLY A 33 14.37 -12.30 7.01
CA GLY A 33 14.19 -13.56 7.75
C GLY A 33 12.92 -14.30 7.34
N LEU A 34 11.80 -13.59 7.16
CA LEU A 34 10.54 -14.16 6.69
C LEU A 34 10.63 -14.67 5.25
N ILE A 35 11.26 -13.92 4.35
CA ILE A 35 11.50 -14.36 2.97
C ILE A 35 12.33 -15.64 2.97
N TYR A 36 13.40 -15.67 3.79
CA TYR A 36 14.27 -16.83 3.91
C TYR A 36 13.54 -18.03 4.53
N LEU A 37 12.70 -17.83 5.54
CA LEU A 37 11.88 -18.91 6.12
C LEU A 37 10.91 -19.48 5.09
N VAL A 38 10.22 -18.62 4.32
CA VAL A 38 9.32 -19.04 3.24
C VAL A 38 10.10 -19.80 2.17
N LEU A 39 11.28 -19.30 1.77
CA LEU A 39 12.20 -19.96 0.85
C LEU A 39 12.51 -21.39 1.32
N THR A 40 13.09 -21.52 2.51
CA THR A 40 13.46 -22.80 3.10
C THR A 40 12.24 -23.73 3.13
N THR A 41 11.10 -23.24 3.63
CA THR A 41 9.86 -24.03 3.71
C THR A 41 9.41 -24.54 2.33
N VAL A 42 9.39 -23.68 1.30
CA VAL A 42 8.98 -24.06 -0.05
C VAL A 42 9.97 -25.06 -0.66
N THR A 43 11.27 -24.80 -0.58
CA THR A 43 12.32 -25.69 -1.10
C THR A 43 12.23 -27.09 -0.49
N TYR A 44 12.09 -27.20 0.82
CA TYR A 44 12.02 -28.52 1.49
C TYR A 44 10.69 -29.24 1.28
N LEU A 45 9.57 -28.52 1.20
CA LEU A 45 8.28 -29.13 0.89
C LEU A 45 8.19 -29.63 -0.57
N THR A 46 8.92 -29.01 -1.50
CA THR A 46 8.81 -29.31 -2.93
C THR A 46 9.92 -30.21 -3.47
N LEU A 47 11.16 -30.07 -3.00
CA LEU A 47 12.33 -30.73 -3.60
C LEU A 47 12.88 -31.88 -2.75
N ASN A 48 12.78 -31.83 -1.42
CA ASN A 48 13.24 -32.92 -0.55
C ASN A 48 12.53 -32.90 0.81
N PRO A 49 11.47 -33.72 1.01
CA PRO A 49 10.71 -33.75 2.27
C PRO A 49 11.49 -34.34 3.45
N GLN A 50 12.71 -34.84 3.23
CA GLN A 50 13.57 -35.34 4.30
C GLN A 50 14.49 -34.23 4.84
N ALA A 51 14.00 -33.59 5.91
CA ALA A 51 14.69 -32.69 6.85
C ALA A 51 15.15 -31.32 6.30
N ILE A 52 14.57 -30.26 6.86
CA ILE A 52 15.09 -28.89 6.80
C ILE A 52 16.40 -28.85 7.62
N PRO A 53 17.55 -28.43 7.06
CA PRO A 53 18.78 -28.25 7.82
C PRO A 53 18.54 -27.26 8.96
N GLU A 54 18.81 -27.70 10.19
CA GLU A 54 18.64 -26.89 11.40
C GLU A 54 19.40 -25.56 11.32
N GLN A 55 20.50 -25.53 10.58
CA GLN A 55 21.31 -24.33 10.36
C GLN A 55 20.58 -23.24 9.55
N GLU A 56 19.82 -23.59 8.52
CA GLU A 56 19.04 -22.61 7.74
C GLU A 56 17.84 -22.10 8.52
N LEU A 57 17.15 -23.00 9.23
CA LEU A 57 16.03 -22.63 10.09
C LEU A 57 16.49 -21.69 11.21
N SER A 58 17.62 -21.98 11.86
CA SER A 58 18.17 -21.13 12.93
C SER A 58 18.53 -19.72 12.44
N LEU A 59 19.11 -19.59 11.24
CA LEU A 59 19.40 -18.29 10.62
C LEU A 59 18.12 -17.49 10.35
N SER A 60 17.09 -18.14 9.80
CA SER A 60 15.78 -17.52 9.55
C SER A 60 15.15 -16.99 10.85
N MET A 61 15.20 -17.79 11.92
CA MET A 61 14.65 -17.44 13.23
C MET A 61 15.44 -16.32 13.90
N ALA A 62 16.77 -16.29 13.72
CA ALA A 62 17.60 -15.19 14.19
C ALA A 62 17.19 -13.86 13.53
N PHE A 63 16.98 -13.84 12.21
CA PHE A 63 16.49 -12.64 11.52
C PHE A 63 15.05 -12.27 11.91
N ILE A 64 14.16 -13.25 12.05
CA ILE A 64 12.77 -13.02 12.50
C ILE A 64 12.72 -12.46 13.93
N SER A 65 13.69 -12.78 14.78
CA SER A 65 13.76 -12.26 16.16
C SER A 65 13.90 -10.73 16.22
N PHE A 66 14.48 -10.10 15.18
CA PHE A 66 14.47 -8.64 15.04
C PHE A 66 13.04 -8.08 14.92
N GLY A 67 12.07 -8.92 14.57
CA GLY A 67 10.66 -8.58 14.54
C GLY A 67 10.16 -8.14 15.90
N ALA A 68 10.58 -8.81 16.98
CA ALA A 68 10.20 -8.41 18.33
C ALA A 68 10.72 -7.00 18.66
N VAL A 69 11.96 -6.68 18.25
CA VAL A 69 12.54 -5.34 18.40
C VAL A 69 11.74 -4.32 17.61
N TYR A 70 11.40 -4.62 16.35
CA TYR A 70 10.54 -3.76 15.53
C TYR A 70 9.18 -3.50 16.19
N VAL A 71 8.49 -4.54 16.67
CA VAL A 71 7.18 -4.43 17.30
C VAL A 71 7.23 -3.54 18.54
N VAL A 72 8.19 -3.79 19.43
CA VAL A 72 8.31 -3.00 20.67
C VAL A 72 8.70 -1.55 20.36
N SER A 73 9.70 -1.34 19.50
CA SER A 73 10.16 0.01 19.14
C SER A 73 9.08 0.81 18.40
N SER A 74 8.33 0.19 17.48
CA SER A 74 7.23 0.84 16.77
C SER A 74 6.05 1.18 17.68
N ALA A 75 5.73 0.32 18.66
CA ALA A 75 4.68 0.59 19.64
C ALA A 75 5.04 1.77 20.57
N ILE A 76 6.27 1.79 21.09
CA ILE A 76 6.78 2.90 21.92
C ILE A 76 6.84 4.20 21.10
N ALA A 77 7.36 4.14 19.88
CA ALA A 77 7.42 5.30 19.00
C ALA A 77 6.02 5.86 18.69
N SER A 78 5.05 4.99 18.42
CA SER A 78 3.65 5.38 18.22
C SER A 78 3.10 6.13 19.43
N TYR A 79 3.31 5.62 20.64
CA TYR A 79 2.91 6.30 21.88
C TYR A 79 3.55 7.68 22.00
N MET A 80 4.87 7.77 21.85
CA MET A 80 5.61 9.02 22.04
C MET A 80 5.23 10.07 21.01
N MET A 81 5.10 9.68 19.73
CA MET A 81 4.67 10.58 18.65
C MET A 81 3.25 11.09 18.91
N TYR A 82 2.32 10.21 19.28
CA TYR A 82 0.93 10.61 19.51
C TYR A 82 0.74 11.42 20.79
N SER A 83 1.52 11.16 21.84
CA SER A 83 1.56 12.01 23.04
C SER A 83 2.03 13.41 22.68
N ALA A 84 3.17 13.53 21.98
CA ALA A 84 3.71 14.82 21.57
C ALA A 84 2.75 15.59 20.62
N LEU A 85 2.05 14.88 19.73
CA LEU A 85 1.05 15.48 18.83
C LEU A 85 -0.22 15.94 19.56
N HIS A 86 -0.71 15.14 20.52
CA HIS A 86 -1.88 15.52 21.31
C HIS A 86 -1.62 16.77 22.15
N ASP A 87 -0.50 16.79 22.87
CA ASP A 87 -0.08 17.93 23.67
C ASP A 87 0.08 19.16 22.77
N HIS A 88 0.78 19.01 21.63
CA HIS A 88 0.96 20.08 20.66
C HIS A 88 -0.37 20.66 20.17
N ILE A 89 -1.29 19.82 19.68
CA ILE A 89 -2.57 20.31 19.15
C ILE A 89 -3.34 21.06 20.25
N PHE A 90 -3.40 20.52 21.45
CA PHE A 90 -4.14 21.15 22.55
C PHE A 90 -3.55 22.52 22.92
N TYR A 91 -2.24 22.59 23.14
CA TYR A 91 -1.59 23.83 23.57
C TYR A 91 -1.45 24.85 22.44
N SER A 92 -1.19 24.42 21.20
CA SER A 92 -1.13 25.30 20.01
C SER A 92 -2.48 25.97 19.75
N VAL A 93 -3.58 25.24 19.86
CA VAL A 93 -4.94 25.80 19.77
C VAL A 93 -5.18 26.82 20.88
N THR A 94 -4.81 26.49 22.12
CA THR A 94 -4.98 27.38 23.27
C THR A 94 -4.18 28.67 23.11
N GLU A 95 -2.91 28.57 22.73
CA GLU A 95 -2.02 29.71 22.49
C GLU A 95 -2.57 30.61 21.36
N THR A 96 -3.01 30.02 20.25
CA THR A 96 -3.58 30.77 19.12
C THR A 96 -4.89 31.47 19.50
N ILE A 97 -5.73 30.85 20.32
CA ILE A 97 -6.97 31.49 20.82
C ILE A 97 -6.64 32.68 21.73
N LEU A 98 -5.68 32.54 22.64
CA LEU A 98 -5.25 33.63 23.50
C LEU A 98 -4.67 34.79 22.67
N GLU A 99 -3.78 34.50 21.72
CA GLU A 99 -3.21 35.51 20.80
C GLU A 99 -4.27 36.26 19.99
N LEU A 100 -5.32 35.57 19.54
CA LEU A 100 -6.42 36.19 18.80
C LEU A 100 -7.35 36.99 19.71
N SER A 101 -7.58 36.54 20.94
CA SER A 101 -8.41 37.25 21.92
C SER A 101 -7.81 38.60 22.32
N GLU A 102 -6.47 38.70 22.35
CA GLU A 102 -5.76 39.95 22.64
C GLU A 102 -5.82 40.96 21.48
N LYS A 103 -6.11 40.51 20.25
CA LYS A 103 -6.08 41.35 19.04
C LYS A 103 -7.44 41.95 18.64
N GLU A 104 -8.47 41.83 19.49
CA GLU A 104 -9.88 42.25 19.26
C GLU A 104 -10.55 41.73 17.97
N GLU A 105 -9.86 41.00 17.09
CA GLU A 105 -10.45 40.28 15.98
C GLU A 105 -11.03 38.94 16.46
N LEU A 106 -12.23 38.97 17.03
CA LEU A 106 -13.06 37.80 17.32
C LEU A 106 -13.53 37.12 16.01
N LYS A 107 -12.60 36.47 15.29
CA LYS A 107 -12.96 35.54 14.19
C LYS A 107 -13.38 34.19 14.80
N ILE A 108 -14.52 34.20 15.50
CA ILE A 108 -15.21 33.04 16.13
C ILE A 108 -15.28 31.82 15.20
N LYS A 109 -15.32 32.05 13.88
CA LYS A 109 -15.33 31.02 12.84
C LYS A 109 -14.14 30.03 12.92
N TYR A 110 -12.97 30.44 13.40
CA TYR A 110 -11.81 29.55 13.51
C TYR A 110 -11.82 28.70 14.79
N ILE A 111 -12.31 29.26 15.90
CA ILE A 111 -12.49 28.57 17.18
C ILE A 111 -13.52 27.43 17.05
N LEU A 112 -14.55 27.66 16.23
CA LEU A 112 -15.60 26.67 15.96
C LEU A 112 -15.20 25.63 14.89
N ASN A 113 -13.99 25.67 14.32
CA ASN A 113 -13.59 24.65 13.34
C ASN A 113 -13.28 23.34 14.08
N PRO A 114 -14.12 22.29 13.94
CA PRO A 114 -13.88 21.02 14.62
C PRO A 114 -12.62 20.32 14.11
N GLU A 115 -12.13 20.63 12.90
CA GLU A 115 -10.85 20.13 12.43
C GLU A 115 -9.68 20.73 13.20
N TYR A 116 -9.84 21.91 13.79
CA TYR A 116 -8.84 22.57 14.62
C TYR A 116 -8.95 22.13 16.08
N THR A 117 -10.18 22.06 16.62
CA THR A 117 -10.43 21.80 18.05
C THR A 117 -10.66 20.33 18.43
N ARG A 118 -11.10 19.46 17.53
CA ARG A 118 -11.31 18.02 17.81
C ARG A 118 -10.27 17.16 17.10
N SER A 119 -9.47 16.50 17.92
CA SER A 119 -8.59 15.41 17.50
C SER A 119 -9.44 14.18 17.14
N LYS A 120 -9.54 13.84 15.84
CA LYS A 120 -9.94 12.48 15.39
C LYS A 120 -8.74 11.53 15.38
N LEU A 121 -7.76 11.75 16.24
CA LEU A 121 -6.60 10.86 16.36
C LEU A 121 -6.90 9.76 17.39
N PRO A 122 -6.37 8.55 17.20
CA PRO A 122 -6.28 7.58 18.29
C PRO A 122 -5.50 8.18 19.46
N SER A 123 -5.92 7.88 20.70
CA SER A 123 -5.16 8.27 21.89
C SER A 123 -3.76 7.64 21.86
N PRO A 124 -2.75 8.19 22.58
CA PRO A 124 -1.42 7.59 22.64
C PRO A 124 -1.43 6.12 23.10
N ILE A 125 -2.32 5.78 24.04
CA ILE A 125 -2.49 4.41 24.53
C ILE A 125 -3.12 3.52 23.45
N THR A 126 -4.15 4.01 22.75
CA THR A 126 -4.75 3.28 21.62
C THR A 126 -3.73 3.03 20.51
N ALA A 127 -2.89 4.03 20.21
CA ALA A 127 -1.81 3.93 19.22
C ALA A 127 -0.80 2.83 19.58
N LEU A 128 -0.38 2.80 20.85
CA LEU A 128 0.50 1.77 21.38
C LEU A 128 -0.12 0.37 21.28
N ILE A 129 -1.33 0.22 21.82
CA ILE A 129 -2.05 -1.05 21.89
C ILE A 129 -2.29 -1.61 20.49
N LEU A 130 -2.76 -0.78 19.57
CA LEU A 130 -3.02 -1.19 18.20
C LEU A 130 -1.73 -1.64 17.49
N THR A 131 -0.63 -0.90 17.66
CA THR A 131 0.65 -1.25 17.05
C THR A 131 1.22 -2.53 17.65
N LEU A 132 1.11 -2.72 18.96
CA LEU A 132 1.56 -3.93 19.64
C LEU A 132 0.76 -5.17 19.21
N PHE A 133 -0.57 -5.11 19.26
CA PHE A 133 -1.44 -6.25 18.93
C PHE A 133 -1.45 -6.62 17.45
N THR A 134 -1.12 -5.68 16.56
CA THR A 134 -0.97 -5.95 15.13
C THR A 134 0.45 -6.35 14.73
N GLY A 135 1.35 -6.60 15.70
CA GLY A 135 2.73 -6.96 15.42
C GLY A 135 3.48 -5.88 14.62
N GLY A 136 3.21 -4.61 14.89
CA GLY A 136 3.84 -3.47 14.22
C GLY A 136 3.29 -3.15 12.83
N ILE A 137 2.34 -3.94 12.30
CA ILE A 137 1.74 -3.70 10.96
C ILE A 137 0.93 -2.40 10.93
N ALA A 138 0.31 -2.00 12.04
CA ALA A 138 -0.40 -0.72 12.10
C ALA A 138 0.55 0.50 12.04
N PHE A 139 1.84 0.35 12.32
CA PHE A 139 2.74 1.50 12.50
C PHE A 139 2.84 2.42 11.28
N PRO A 140 3.00 1.94 10.02
CA PRO A 140 2.95 2.80 8.84
C PRO A 140 1.64 3.61 8.71
N VAL A 141 0.50 3.02 9.12
CA VAL A 141 -0.80 3.72 9.17
C VAL A 141 -0.75 4.85 10.22
N MET A 142 -0.16 4.58 11.38
CA MET A 142 -0.01 5.57 12.46
C MET A 142 0.90 6.72 12.03
N ILE A 143 2.01 6.44 11.33
CA ILE A 143 2.88 7.48 10.77
C ILE A 143 2.13 8.34 9.74
N TYR A 144 1.36 7.73 8.84
CA TYR A 144 0.52 8.46 7.88
C TYR A 144 -0.48 9.37 8.58
N LEU A 145 -1.21 8.85 9.58
CA LEU A 145 -2.22 9.63 10.31
C LEU A 145 -1.59 10.78 11.10
N PHE A 146 -0.42 10.55 11.71
CA PHE A 146 0.37 11.58 12.37
C PHE A 146 0.77 12.69 11.38
N GLU A 147 1.40 12.33 10.24
CA GLU A 147 1.86 13.29 9.22
C GLU A 147 0.68 14.06 8.61
N LYS A 148 -0.41 13.36 8.31
CA LYS A 148 -1.62 13.98 7.76
C LYS A 148 -2.20 14.99 8.72
N ARG A 149 -2.24 14.66 10.01
CA ARG A 149 -2.83 15.53 11.01
C ARG A 149 -2.02 16.80 11.20
N ILE A 150 -0.69 16.69 11.33
CA ILE A 150 0.15 17.89 11.49
C ILE A 150 0.06 18.83 10.27
N ARG A 151 -0.01 18.28 9.06
CA ARG A 151 -0.23 19.08 7.83
C ARG A 151 -1.62 19.74 7.79
N SER A 152 -2.66 19.05 8.27
CA SER A 152 -4.01 19.63 8.35
C SER A 152 -4.10 20.74 9.40
N HIS A 153 -3.44 20.54 10.55
CA HIS A 153 -3.34 21.54 11.62
C HIS A 153 -2.59 22.77 11.13
N ASP A 154 -1.42 22.57 10.51
CA ASP A 154 -0.63 23.64 9.93
C ASP A 154 -1.38 24.44 8.85
N ALA A 155 -2.25 23.80 8.05
CA ALA A 155 -3.04 24.51 7.06
C ALA A 155 -4.03 25.51 7.68
N VAL A 156 -4.61 25.17 8.84
CA VAL A 156 -5.50 26.08 9.57
C VAL A 156 -4.67 27.16 10.28
N GLU A 157 -3.64 26.76 11.01
CA GLU A 157 -2.82 27.70 11.80
C GLU A 157 -2.05 28.69 10.91
N SER A 158 -1.46 28.22 9.81
CA SER A 158 -0.81 29.08 8.84
C SER A 158 -1.77 30.08 8.21
N LYS A 159 -3.02 29.68 7.95
CA LYS A 159 -4.06 30.59 7.46
C LYS A 159 -4.40 31.68 8.47
N ILE A 160 -4.44 31.34 9.76
CA ILE A 160 -4.67 32.30 10.85
C ILE A 160 -3.48 33.27 10.97
N LYS A 161 -2.25 32.75 10.90
CA LYS A 161 -1.00 33.53 11.06
C LYS A 161 -0.52 34.22 9.77
N GLY A 162 -1.24 34.08 8.65
CA GLY A 162 -0.84 34.66 7.35
C GLY A 162 0.42 34.04 6.74
N LEU A 163 0.73 32.78 7.08
CA LEU A 163 1.92 32.06 6.64
C LEU A 163 1.57 31.04 5.53
N ARG A 164 2.59 30.58 4.80
CA ARG A 164 2.45 29.48 3.84
C ARG A 164 2.28 28.16 4.58
N SER A 165 1.29 27.36 4.17
CA SER A 165 1.02 26.04 4.76
C SER A 165 1.74 24.91 4.03
N TYR A 166 1.93 23.80 4.71
CA TYR A 166 2.40 22.56 4.09
C TYR A 166 1.38 21.99 3.07
N SER A 167 1.91 21.31 2.05
CA SER A 167 1.09 20.56 1.10
C SER A 167 0.28 19.48 1.84
N GLN A 168 -0.99 19.31 1.46
CA GLN A 168 -1.81 18.24 2.01
C GLN A 168 -1.41 16.89 1.42
N ILE A 169 -1.58 15.83 2.23
CA ILE A 169 -1.40 14.46 1.78
C ILE A 169 -2.75 13.73 1.76
N ASP A 170 -2.89 12.84 0.80
CA ASP A 170 -4.08 12.03 0.58
C ASP A 170 -3.77 10.53 0.63
N ILE A 171 -4.79 9.70 0.37
CA ILE A 171 -4.64 8.24 0.35
C ILE A 171 -3.68 7.76 -0.75
N GLY A 172 -3.52 8.52 -1.84
CA GLY A 172 -2.58 8.18 -2.91
C GLY A 172 -1.14 8.27 -2.42
N ASN A 173 -0.81 9.34 -1.66
CA ASN A 173 0.50 9.47 -1.03
C ASN A 173 0.79 8.31 -0.07
N PHE A 174 -0.20 7.94 0.75
CA PHE A 174 -0.09 6.79 1.65
C PHE A 174 0.23 5.49 0.91
N LEU A 175 -0.50 5.21 -0.18
CA LEU A 175 -0.28 4.01 -0.99
C LEU A 175 1.10 4.03 -1.65
N LEU A 176 1.58 5.20 -2.09
CA LEU A 176 2.93 5.33 -2.65
C LEU A 176 4.02 5.05 -1.61
N ASP A 177 3.85 5.52 -0.38
CA ASP A 177 4.76 5.20 0.72
C ASP A 177 4.73 3.70 1.06
N LEU A 178 3.57 3.04 0.99
CA LEU A 178 3.47 1.58 1.16
C LEU A 178 4.16 0.81 0.02
N ILE A 179 4.01 1.26 -1.23
CA ILE A 179 4.74 0.69 -2.38
C ILE A 179 6.24 0.76 -2.10
N LEU A 180 6.74 1.94 -1.73
CA LEU A 180 8.15 2.15 -1.44
C LEU A 180 8.63 1.31 -0.25
N LEU A 181 7.80 1.15 0.79
CA LEU A 181 8.07 0.27 1.92
C LEU A 181 8.26 -1.18 1.45
N VAL A 182 7.40 -1.71 0.60
CA VAL A 182 7.53 -3.09 0.10
C VAL A 182 8.76 -3.25 -0.79
N VAL A 183 8.98 -2.35 -1.77
CA VAL A 183 10.10 -2.44 -2.72
C VAL A 183 11.46 -2.35 -2.02
N THR A 184 11.54 -1.56 -0.95
CA THR A 184 12.78 -1.37 -0.18
C THR A 184 12.89 -2.32 1.01
N LEU A 185 12.04 -3.36 1.08
CA LEU A 185 12.01 -4.34 2.17
C LEU A 185 11.92 -3.67 3.55
N GLY A 186 11.16 -2.59 3.67
CA GLY A 186 10.95 -1.85 4.91
C GLY A 186 11.86 -0.64 5.13
N LEU A 187 12.96 -0.48 4.39
CA LEU A 187 13.90 0.63 4.61
C LEU A 187 13.29 2.02 4.37
N TRP A 188 12.35 2.14 3.42
CA TRP A 188 11.63 3.39 3.19
C TRP A 188 10.89 3.90 4.43
N LEU A 189 10.51 3.01 5.34
CA LEU A 189 9.86 3.40 6.59
C LEU A 189 10.75 4.37 7.40
N GLY A 190 12.09 4.22 7.34
CA GLY A 190 13.01 5.14 8.00
C GLY A 190 12.95 6.55 7.41
N VAL A 191 12.94 6.65 6.08
CA VAL A 191 12.78 7.93 5.36
C VAL A 191 11.41 8.55 5.65
N TRP A 192 10.36 7.72 5.70
CA TRP A 192 9.01 8.18 6.01
C TRP A 192 8.89 8.72 7.43
N ILE A 193 9.42 8.00 8.42
CA ILE A 193 9.47 8.45 9.82
C ILE A 193 10.24 9.76 9.93
N TRP A 194 11.43 9.84 9.32
CA TRP A 194 12.23 11.06 9.28
C TRP A 194 11.43 12.23 8.71
N ARG A 195 10.80 12.05 7.54
CA ARG A 195 9.95 13.06 6.88
C ARG A 195 8.84 13.55 7.82
N ALA A 196 8.09 12.62 8.43
CA ALA A 196 6.98 12.95 9.31
C ALA A 196 7.43 13.74 10.56
N ILE A 197 8.54 13.34 11.17
CA ILE A 197 9.11 13.99 12.35
C ILE A 197 9.68 15.37 12.01
N THR A 198 10.42 15.50 10.90
CA THR A 198 10.97 16.78 10.46
C THR A 198 9.85 17.79 10.19
N ILE A 199 8.71 17.37 9.62
CA ILE A 199 7.53 18.23 9.43
C ILE A 199 6.99 18.72 10.78
N TYR A 200 6.84 17.82 11.75
CA TYR A 200 6.39 18.16 13.10
C TYR A 200 7.34 19.13 13.81
N ASN A 201 8.63 18.82 13.86
CA ASN A 201 9.63 19.65 14.52
C ASN A 201 9.75 21.04 13.87
N ARG A 202 9.72 21.11 12.54
CA ARG A 202 9.77 22.40 11.82
C ARG A 202 8.50 23.21 12.01
N HIS A 203 7.33 22.57 12.06
CA HIS A 203 6.09 23.25 12.41
C HIS A 203 6.19 23.92 13.79
N ILE A 204 6.63 23.20 14.82
CA ILE A 204 6.87 23.77 16.15
C ILE A 204 7.87 24.93 16.09
N LYS A 205 9.02 24.72 15.44
CA LYS A 205 10.08 25.73 15.37
C LYS A 205 9.65 27.01 14.65
N SER A 206 8.92 26.88 13.54
CA SER A 206 8.47 28.03 12.74
C SER A 206 7.30 28.77 13.37
N LYS A 207 6.31 28.06 13.94
CA LYS A 207 5.05 28.67 14.40
C LYS A 207 5.06 29.10 15.85
N HIS A 208 5.87 28.45 16.69
CA HIS A 208 5.87 28.67 18.14
C HIS A 208 7.23 29.12 18.69
N LEU A 209 8.34 28.69 18.08
CA LEU A 209 9.69 29.12 18.49
C LEU A 209 10.27 30.25 17.64
N LEU A 210 9.53 30.73 16.63
CA LEU A 210 9.91 31.84 15.72
C LEU A 210 11.34 31.74 15.19
N SER A 211 11.82 30.51 14.97
CA SER A 211 13.11 30.30 14.32
C SER A 211 12.94 30.53 12.83
N GLY A 212 13.82 31.32 12.19
CA GLY A 212 13.81 31.48 10.73
C GLY A 212 14.05 30.12 10.07
N ILE A 213 13.14 29.67 9.20
CA ILE A 213 13.27 28.39 8.49
C ILE A 213 13.09 28.62 6.99
N GLU A 214 14.01 28.07 6.22
CA GLU A 214 14.00 28.00 4.76
C GLU A 214 12.77 27.27 4.19
N GLU A 215 12.30 27.69 3.01
CA GLU A 215 11.24 27.01 2.28
C GLU A 215 11.59 25.54 2.01
N ILE A 216 10.65 24.63 2.28
CA ILE A 216 10.87 23.20 2.07
C ILE A 216 10.48 22.82 0.64
N PRO A 217 11.35 22.12 -0.13
CA PRO A 217 10.91 21.46 -1.35
C PRO A 217 9.84 20.41 -1.03
N SER A 218 8.93 20.14 -1.98
CA SER A 218 7.90 19.11 -1.78
C SER A 218 8.53 17.73 -1.58
N LEU A 219 8.72 17.30 -0.33
CA LEU A 219 9.25 15.98 0.05
C LEU A 219 8.23 14.84 -0.15
N THR A 220 7.06 15.15 -0.72
CA THR A 220 6.05 14.15 -1.09
C THR A 220 6.49 13.44 -2.37
N PRO A 221 6.58 12.09 -2.38
CA PRO A 221 6.95 11.36 -3.57
C PRO A 221 5.98 11.66 -4.72
N ARG A 222 6.53 11.97 -5.90
CA ARG A 222 5.73 12.38 -7.06
C ARG A 222 5.17 11.14 -7.77
N PRO A 223 3.94 11.20 -8.31
CA PRO A 223 3.35 10.12 -9.12
C PRO A 223 4.24 9.64 -10.27
N MET A 224 5.08 10.52 -10.83
CA MET A 224 6.00 10.19 -11.91
C MET A 224 7.06 9.15 -11.54
N LEU A 225 7.31 8.93 -10.24
CA LEU A 225 8.28 7.93 -9.76
C LEU A 225 7.80 6.48 -9.93
N ILE A 226 6.52 6.26 -10.25
CA ILE A 226 5.93 4.92 -10.35
C ILE A 226 6.56 4.10 -11.47
N ILE A 227 6.75 4.68 -12.66
CA ILE A 227 7.32 3.95 -13.80
C ILE A 227 8.77 3.52 -13.49
N PRO A 228 9.67 4.41 -13.02
CA PRO A 228 10.99 4.01 -12.54
C PRO A 228 10.95 2.94 -11.45
N LEU A 229 10.01 3.02 -10.51
CA LEU A 229 9.87 2.04 -9.43
C LEU A 229 9.45 0.67 -9.93
N ILE A 230 8.52 0.60 -10.89
CA ILE A 230 8.14 -0.63 -11.56
C ILE A 230 9.38 -1.22 -12.23
N LEU A 231 10.08 -0.45 -13.06
CA LEU A 231 11.26 -0.95 -13.78
C LEU A 231 12.38 -1.43 -12.84
N LEU A 232 12.67 -0.66 -11.78
CA LEU A 232 13.67 -1.02 -10.78
C LEU A 232 13.26 -2.28 -10.01
N SER A 233 12.03 -2.33 -9.51
CA SER A 233 11.51 -3.50 -8.78
C SER A 233 11.53 -4.74 -9.67
N MET A 234 11.09 -4.61 -10.92
CA MET A 234 11.14 -5.70 -11.89
C MET A 234 12.55 -6.19 -12.17
N SER A 235 13.51 -5.27 -12.36
CA SER A 235 14.90 -5.63 -12.60
C SER A 235 15.50 -6.40 -11.42
N ILE A 236 15.22 -5.95 -10.19
CA ILE A 236 15.65 -6.63 -8.97
C ILE A 236 15.01 -8.02 -8.89
N LEU A 237 13.70 -8.14 -9.12
CA LEU A 237 12.99 -9.41 -9.01
C LEU A 237 13.43 -10.42 -10.08
N VAL A 238 13.66 -9.98 -11.32
CA VAL A 238 14.22 -10.83 -12.38
C VAL A 238 15.63 -11.27 -12.01
N PHE A 239 16.48 -10.35 -11.53
CA PHE A 239 17.83 -10.69 -11.08
C PHE A 239 17.81 -11.74 -9.96
N LEU A 240 16.96 -11.54 -8.93
CA LEU A 240 16.78 -12.52 -7.86
C LEU A 240 16.30 -13.88 -8.39
N SER A 241 15.36 -13.88 -9.35
CA SER A 241 14.88 -15.11 -9.98
C SER A 241 15.98 -15.85 -10.74
N ILE A 242 16.83 -15.12 -11.48
CA ILE A 242 18.01 -15.68 -12.18
C ILE A 242 19.01 -16.28 -11.19
N MET A 243 19.16 -15.66 -10.01
CA MET A 243 20.00 -16.18 -8.92
C MET A 243 19.36 -17.36 -8.17
N ASN A 244 18.21 -17.88 -8.63
CA ASN A 244 17.41 -18.91 -7.95
C ASN A 244 16.98 -18.52 -6.53
N ILE A 245 16.82 -17.22 -6.27
CA ILE A 245 16.27 -16.69 -5.03
C ILE A 245 14.76 -16.54 -5.23
N PRO A 246 13.92 -17.14 -4.36
CA PRO A 246 12.48 -17.06 -4.48
C PRO A 246 12.02 -15.64 -4.23
N VAL A 247 11.10 -15.22 -5.09
CA VAL A 247 10.60 -13.86 -5.14
C VAL A 247 9.16 -13.76 -4.62
N ILE A 248 8.37 -14.84 -4.64
CA ILE A 248 6.97 -14.82 -4.15
C ILE A 248 6.94 -14.63 -2.62
N PRO A 249 6.04 -13.79 -2.05
CA PRO A 249 4.95 -13.06 -2.70
C PRO A 249 5.25 -11.57 -2.98
N LEU A 250 6.52 -11.15 -2.96
CA LEU A 250 6.90 -9.74 -3.07
C LEU A 250 6.41 -9.05 -4.37
N PRO A 251 6.58 -9.64 -5.58
CA PRO A 251 6.08 -9.05 -6.81
C PRO A 251 4.57 -8.82 -6.77
N GLN A 252 3.81 -9.77 -6.22
CA GLN A 252 2.36 -9.69 -6.15
C GLN A 252 1.90 -8.62 -5.16
N LEU A 253 2.58 -8.48 -4.01
CA LEU A 253 2.31 -7.40 -3.06
C LEU A 253 2.61 -6.03 -3.67
N PHE A 254 3.74 -5.88 -4.37
CA PHE A 254 4.08 -4.65 -5.07
C PHE A 254 3.00 -4.24 -6.08
N MET A 255 2.57 -5.19 -6.93
CA MET A 255 1.54 -4.93 -7.93
C MET A 255 0.16 -4.68 -7.32
N ALA A 256 -0.17 -5.31 -6.19
CA ALA A 256 -1.37 -5.02 -5.41
C ALA A 256 -1.43 -3.55 -4.99
N PHE A 257 -0.35 -3.04 -4.38
CA PHE A 257 -0.28 -1.64 -3.96
C PHE A 257 -0.28 -0.67 -5.15
N LEU A 258 0.35 -1.04 -6.26
CA LEU A 258 0.34 -0.26 -7.49
C LEU A 258 -1.05 -0.15 -8.13
N MET A 259 -1.79 -1.28 -8.16
CA MET A 259 -3.18 -1.33 -8.62
C MET A 259 -4.07 -0.43 -7.76
N ALA A 260 -3.94 -0.54 -6.43
CA ALA A 260 -4.65 0.32 -5.51
C ALA A 260 -4.29 1.79 -5.72
N TYR A 261 -3.01 2.14 -5.76
CA TYR A 261 -2.54 3.50 -5.98
C TYR A 261 -3.18 4.11 -7.24
N THR A 262 -3.10 3.39 -8.36
CA THR A 262 -3.62 3.85 -9.66
C THR A 262 -5.13 4.05 -9.59
N ALA A 263 -5.86 3.09 -9.01
CA ALA A 263 -7.31 3.22 -8.82
C ALA A 263 -7.66 4.46 -7.99
N TYR A 264 -6.95 4.71 -6.89
CA TYR A 264 -7.23 5.84 -6.01
C TYR A 264 -6.87 7.21 -6.56
N VAL A 265 -5.79 7.32 -7.33
CA VAL A 265 -5.39 8.57 -7.99
C VAL A 265 -6.38 8.95 -9.09
N PHE A 266 -6.86 7.96 -9.85
CA PHE A 266 -7.77 8.21 -10.97
C PHE A 266 -9.27 8.20 -10.59
N ARG A 267 -9.63 7.90 -9.33
CA ARG A 267 -11.05 7.86 -8.88
C ARG A 267 -11.84 9.15 -9.09
N ARG A 268 -11.18 10.31 -9.15
CA ARG A 268 -11.81 11.62 -9.39
C ARG A 268 -11.93 11.98 -10.87
N LYS A 269 -11.36 11.19 -11.79
CA LYS A 269 -11.49 11.41 -13.24
C LYS A 269 -12.80 10.78 -13.75
N LYS A 270 -13.07 10.81 -15.05
CA LYS A 270 -14.20 10.08 -15.64
C LYS A 270 -14.01 8.56 -15.44
N LEU A 271 -15.09 7.81 -15.20
CA LEU A 271 -15.03 6.36 -14.98
C LEU A 271 -14.29 5.63 -16.10
N VAL A 272 -14.62 5.96 -17.35
CA VAL A 272 -13.98 5.38 -18.55
C VAL A 272 -12.46 5.56 -18.53
N TYR A 273 -11.98 6.75 -18.13
CA TYR A 273 -10.54 7.01 -18.06
C TYR A 273 -9.85 6.16 -16.99
N GLN A 274 -10.47 6.03 -15.81
CA GLN A 274 -9.95 5.19 -14.74
C GLN A 274 -9.93 3.72 -15.15
N VAL A 275 -11.00 3.23 -15.76
CA VAL A 275 -11.09 1.85 -16.28
C VAL A 275 -10.00 1.60 -17.32
N ALA A 276 -9.84 2.50 -18.30
CA ALA A 276 -8.78 2.38 -19.30
C ALA A 276 -7.38 2.35 -18.68
N ALA A 277 -7.09 3.23 -17.71
CA ALA A 277 -5.82 3.24 -17.00
C ALA A 277 -5.56 1.93 -16.23
N LEU A 278 -6.61 1.36 -15.62
CA LEU A 278 -6.51 0.07 -14.93
C LEU A 278 -6.31 -1.10 -15.89
N ILE A 279 -6.93 -1.11 -17.08
CA ILE A 279 -6.69 -2.13 -18.10
C ILE A 279 -5.23 -2.09 -18.56
N VAL A 280 -4.70 -0.89 -18.89
CA VAL A 280 -3.29 -0.70 -19.29
C VAL A 280 -2.36 -1.18 -18.17
N LEU A 281 -2.68 -0.86 -16.92
CA LEU A 281 -1.91 -1.34 -15.78
C LEU A 281 -1.96 -2.86 -15.65
N GLN A 282 -3.11 -3.50 -15.84
CA GLN A 282 -3.23 -4.96 -15.78
C GLN A 282 -2.38 -5.66 -16.84
N TYR A 283 -2.37 -5.17 -18.08
CA TYR A 283 -1.44 -5.66 -19.10
C TYR A 283 0.02 -5.43 -18.74
N THR A 284 0.34 -4.29 -18.11
CA THR A 284 1.68 -4.01 -17.61
C THR A 284 2.08 -5.00 -16.52
N ILE A 285 1.21 -5.25 -15.53
CA ILE A 285 1.41 -6.26 -14.48
C ILE A 285 1.64 -7.63 -15.10
N LEU A 286 0.82 -8.00 -16.07
CA LEU A 286 0.87 -9.29 -16.72
C LEU A 286 2.17 -9.50 -17.51
N GLY A 287 2.61 -8.51 -18.29
CA GLY A 287 3.90 -8.60 -18.98
C GLY A 287 5.09 -8.57 -18.03
N THR A 288 5.08 -7.69 -17.03
CA THR A 288 6.19 -7.56 -16.09
C THR A 288 6.29 -8.78 -15.16
N ILE A 289 5.25 -9.09 -14.39
CA ILE A 289 5.26 -10.26 -13.49
C ILE A 289 5.37 -11.58 -14.27
N GLY A 290 4.80 -11.66 -15.48
CA GLY A 290 5.02 -12.80 -16.38
C GLY A 290 6.49 -13.02 -16.68
N LEU A 291 7.29 -11.97 -16.90
CA LEU A 291 8.74 -12.11 -17.06
C LEU A 291 9.41 -12.64 -15.79
N VAL A 292 8.99 -12.18 -14.60
CA VAL A 292 9.51 -12.71 -13.34
C VAL A 292 9.18 -14.19 -13.20
N GLY A 293 7.95 -14.61 -13.50
CA GLY A 293 7.56 -16.02 -13.53
C GLY A 293 8.40 -16.82 -14.52
N PHE A 294 8.59 -16.33 -15.74
CA PHE A 294 9.41 -16.96 -16.78
C PHE A 294 10.84 -17.23 -16.31
N PHE A 295 11.51 -16.23 -15.73
CA PHE A 295 12.87 -16.39 -15.21
C PHE A 295 12.93 -17.21 -13.92
N ALA A 296 11.82 -17.38 -13.21
CA ALA A 296 11.75 -18.17 -11.98
C ALA A 296 11.32 -19.63 -12.23
N TYR A 297 11.18 -20.07 -13.49
CA TYR A 297 10.68 -21.41 -13.85
C TYR A 297 11.44 -22.54 -13.15
N ASN A 298 12.78 -22.49 -13.15
CA ASN A 298 13.61 -23.56 -12.58
C ASN A 298 13.30 -23.85 -11.10
N PHE A 299 12.85 -22.84 -10.37
CA PHE A 299 12.51 -22.97 -8.95
C PHE A 299 11.04 -23.32 -8.73
N TYR A 300 10.13 -22.77 -9.56
CA TYR A 300 8.68 -22.87 -9.34
C TYR A 300 7.95 -23.83 -10.30
N SER A 301 8.64 -24.56 -11.16
CA SER A 301 8.03 -25.59 -12.03
C SER A 301 7.19 -26.65 -11.29
N PRO A 302 7.49 -27.05 -10.03
CA PRO A 302 6.60 -27.97 -9.30
C PRO A 302 5.20 -27.39 -9.03
N LEU A 303 5.07 -26.05 -8.92
CA LEU A 303 3.76 -25.40 -8.80
C LEU A 303 2.94 -25.56 -10.07
N LEU A 304 3.59 -25.56 -11.24
CA LEU A 304 2.92 -25.76 -12.51
C LEU A 304 2.37 -27.18 -12.61
N THR A 305 3.13 -28.20 -12.21
CA THR A 305 2.67 -29.59 -12.19
C THR A 305 1.46 -29.80 -11.26
N ALA A 306 1.43 -29.11 -10.12
CA ALA A 306 0.28 -29.14 -9.21
C ALA A 306 -0.96 -28.50 -9.87
N PHE A 307 -0.77 -27.41 -10.62
CA PHE A 307 -1.84 -26.74 -11.35
C PHE A 307 -2.37 -27.58 -12.52
N GLU A 308 -1.49 -28.21 -13.30
CA GLU A 308 -1.85 -29.08 -14.42
C GLU A 308 -2.69 -30.27 -13.96
N ARG A 309 -2.29 -30.94 -12.86
CA ARG A 309 -3.09 -32.02 -12.25
C ARG A 309 -4.48 -31.57 -11.80
N LEU A 310 -4.60 -30.33 -11.32
CA LEU A 310 -5.89 -29.76 -10.97
C LEU A 310 -6.74 -29.51 -12.23
N SER A 311 -6.10 -29.07 -13.31
CA SER A 311 -6.77 -28.80 -14.59
C SER A 311 -7.22 -30.07 -15.32
N GLU A 312 -6.50 -31.19 -15.19
CA GLU A 312 -6.87 -32.49 -15.77
C GLU A 312 -8.18 -33.06 -15.18
N SER A 313 -8.58 -32.59 -14.01
CA SER A 313 -9.85 -32.97 -13.37
C SER A 313 -11.07 -32.20 -13.89
N LEU A 314 -10.88 -31.22 -14.76
CA LEU A 314 -11.96 -30.40 -15.31
C LEU A 314 -12.74 -31.16 -16.39
N SER A 315 -14.06 -31.19 -16.27
CA SER A 315 -14.89 -31.81 -17.31
C SER A 315 -14.87 -30.95 -18.58
N ARG A 316 -14.83 -31.62 -19.74
CA ARG A 316 -14.80 -30.97 -21.06
C ARG A 316 -16.18 -30.59 -21.61
N ASP A 317 -17.23 -30.74 -20.81
CA ASP A 317 -18.56 -30.26 -21.18
C ASP A 317 -18.56 -28.73 -21.20
N PHE A 318 -19.05 -28.15 -22.30
CA PHE A 318 -19.15 -26.70 -22.51
C PHE A 318 -19.76 -25.96 -21.32
N LEU A 319 -20.88 -26.46 -20.76
CA LEU A 319 -21.54 -25.76 -19.65
C LEU A 319 -20.70 -25.78 -18.38
N SER A 320 -20.07 -26.92 -18.08
CA SER A 320 -19.20 -27.07 -16.91
C SER A 320 -17.94 -26.20 -17.03
N LEU A 321 -17.38 -26.11 -18.24
CA LEU A 321 -16.21 -25.30 -18.54
C LEU A 321 -16.51 -23.80 -18.38
N ILE A 322 -17.66 -23.32 -18.88
CA ILE A 322 -18.14 -21.95 -18.62
C ILE A 322 -18.25 -21.68 -17.11
N LEU A 323 -18.90 -22.58 -16.37
CA LEU A 323 -19.14 -22.38 -14.94
C LEU A 323 -17.84 -22.37 -14.15
N THR A 324 -16.87 -23.21 -14.49
CA THR A 324 -15.58 -23.25 -13.79
C THR A 324 -14.78 -21.99 -14.05
N ILE A 325 -14.63 -21.58 -15.32
CA ILE A 325 -13.92 -20.35 -15.68
C ILE A 325 -14.58 -19.15 -15.01
N PHE A 326 -15.90 -19.04 -15.10
CA PHE A 326 -16.65 -17.97 -14.47
C PHE A 326 -16.48 -17.95 -12.95
N GLN A 327 -16.58 -19.10 -12.28
CA GLN A 327 -16.40 -19.19 -10.81
C GLN A 327 -15.00 -18.80 -10.35
N ASN A 328 -13.97 -19.13 -11.13
CA ASN A 328 -12.60 -18.73 -10.81
C ASN A 328 -12.45 -17.21 -10.88
N ASN A 329 -12.91 -16.62 -11.97
CA ASN A 329 -12.75 -15.20 -12.25
C ASN A 329 -13.72 -14.30 -11.46
N ILE A 330 -14.91 -14.80 -11.10
CA ILE A 330 -15.91 -14.00 -10.37
C ILE A 330 -15.43 -13.70 -8.95
N ARG A 331 -14.61 -14.58 -8.34
CA ARG A 331 -14.00 -14.33 -7.03
C ARG A 331 -13.15 -13.05 -7.05
N ILE A 332 -12.31 -12.88 -8.07
CA ILE A 332 -11.49 -11.67 -8.26
C ILE A 332 -12.39 -10.45 -8.42
N THR A 333 -13.46 -10.56 -9.23
CA THR A 333 -14.40 -9.46 -9.47
C THR A 333 -15.15 -9.06 -8.20
N ILE A 334 -15.68 -10.02 -7.44
CA ILE A 334 -16.43 -9.76 -6.20
C ILE A 334 -15.52 -9.18 -5.12
N PHE A 335 -14.34 -9.76 -4.90
CA PHE A 335 -13.40 -9.21 -3.94
C PHE A 335 -12.89 -7.83 -4.37
N GLY A 336 -12.72 -7.60 -5.67
CA GLY A 336 -12.39 -6.29 -6.24
C GLY A 336 -13.41 -5.19 -5.94
N LEU A 337 -14.68 -5.55 -5.70
CA LEU A 337 -15.76 -4.61 -5.37
C LEU A 337 -15.70 -4.11 -3.92
N ILE A 338 -14.89 -4.75 -3.06
CA ILE A 338 -14.78 -4.36 -1.65
C ILE A 338 -14.13 -2.96 -1.57
N PRO A 339 -14.81 -1.96 -0.99
CA PRO A 339 -14.22 -0.64 -0.82
C PRO A 339 -12.91 -0.71 -0.06
N PHE A 340 -11.97 0.10 -0.51
CA PHE A 340 -10.62 0.23 0.01
C PHE A 340 -9.66 -0.94 -0.18
N ILE A 341 -10.07 -2.17 0.14
CA ILE A 341 -9.22 -3.35 0.13
C ILE A 341 -9.30 -4.10 -1.22
N GLY A 342 -10.43 -4.02 -1.92
CA GLY A 342 -10.64 -4.72 -3.19
C GLY A 342 -9.58 -4.46 -4.26
N PRO A 343 -9.09 -3.23 -4.48
CA PRO A 343 -8.00 -2.96 -5.41
C PRO A 343 -6.69 -3.72 -5.08
N LEU A 344 -6.40 -3.91 -3.78
CA LEU A 344 -5.23 -4.68 -3.33
C LEU A 344 -5.43 -6.17 -3.65
N ILE A 345 -6.60 -6.73 -3.32
CA ILE A 345 -6.90 -8.14 -3.58
C ILE A 345 -6.87 -8.44 -5.08
N ALA A 346 -7.50 -7.58 -5.90
CA ALA A 346 -7.51 -7.73 -7.35
C ALA A 346 -6.09 -7.67 -7.93
N GLY A 347 -5.27 -6.69 -7.52
CA GLY A 347 -3.89 -6.59 -7.98
C GLY A 347 -3.03 -7.78 -7.55
N TYR A 348 -3.24 -8.32 -6.34
CA TYR A 348 -2.57 -9.53 -5.88
C TYR A 348 -2.97 -10.77 -6.69
N ALA A 349 -4.27 -10.95 -6.96
CA ALA A 349 -4.79 -12.05 -7.75
C ALA A 349 -4.27 -12.02 -9.19
N ILE A 350 -4.35 -10.86 -9.86
CA ILE A 350 -3.83 -10.67 -11.21
C ILE A 350 -2.31 -10.88 -11.25
N GLY A 351 -1.59 -10.41 -10.23
CA GLY A 351 -0.15 -10.68 -10.10
C GLY A 351 0.17 -12.17 -9.99
N ASN A 352 -0.61 -12.95 -9.25
CA ASN A 352 -0.44 -14.41 -9.19
C ASN A 352 -0.72 -15.08 -10.53
N THR A 353 -1.82 -14.71 -11.20
CA THR A 353 -2.15 -15.22 -12.53
C THR A 353 -1.05 -14.92 -13.52
N ALA A 354 -0.53 -13.69 -13.52
CA ALA A 354 0.60 -13.29 -14.34
C ALA A 354 1.87 -14.10 -14.07
N PHE A 355 2.17 -14.36 -12.79
CA PHE A 355 3.34 -15.15 -12.41
C PHE A 355 3.23 -16.60 -12.91
N LEU A 356 2.10 -17.26 -12.64
CA LEU A 356 1.83 -18.63 -13.12
C LEU A 356 1.87 -18.69 -14.65
N PHE A 357 1.33 -17.69 -15.32
CA PHE A 357 1.40 -17.58 -16.77
C PHE A 357 2.85 -17.50 -17.27
N GLY A 358 3.71 -16.74 -16.60
CA GLY A 358 5.13 -16.70 -16.90
C GLY A 358 5.80 -18.08 -16.89
N LEU A 359 5.43 -18.92 -15.91
CA LEU A 359 5.88 -20.31 -15.86
C LEU A 359 5.38 -21.12 -17.06
N ILE A 360 4.12 -20.96 -17.45
CA ILE A 360 3.53 -21.64 -18.61
C ILE A 360 4.24 -21.25 -19.91
N VAL A 361 4.52 -19.96 -20.11
CA VAL A 361 5.21 -19.47 -21.33
C VAL A 361 6.61 -20.04 -21.47
N TYR A 362 7.31 -20.27 -20.35
CA TYR A 362 8.62 -20.91 -20.39
C TYR A 362 8.55 -22.29 -21.04
N GLU A 363 7.56 -23.10 -20.66
CA GLU A 363 7.38 -24.46 -21.20
C GLU A 363 6.69 -24.48 -22.57
N LYS A 364 5.73 -23.58 -22.77
CA LYS A 364 4.85 -23.50 -23.94
C LYS A 364 4.89 -22.06 -24.49
N PRO A 365 5.94 -21.64 -25.21
CA PRO A 365 6.06 -20.28 -25.76
C PRO A 365 4.84 -19.77 -26.55
N PRO A 366 4.11 -20.61 -27.32
CA PRO A 366 2.87 -20.19 -27.99
C PRO A 366 1.77 -19.69 -27.05
N ALA A 367 1.82 -20.03 -25.75
CA ALA A 367 0.88 -19.56 -24.73
C ALA A 367 0.85 -18.03 -24.64
N LEU A 368 1.90 -17.32 -25.08
CA LEU A 368 1.93 -15.85 -25.16
C LEU A 368 0.73 -15.28 -25.94
N SER A 369 0.20 -16.03 -26.92
CA SER A 369 -0.98 -15.64 -27.70
C SER A 369 -2.26 -15.50 -26.87
N LEU A 370 -2.34 -16.18 -25.71
CA LEU A 370 -3.46 -16.06 -24.78
C LEU A 370 -3.68 -14.60 -24.33
N PHE A 371 -2.61 -13.79 -24.23
CA PHE A 371 -2.71 -12.38 -23.86
C PHE A 371 -3.46 -11.50 -24.85
N LEU A 372 -3.48 -11.92 -26.11
CA LEU A 372 -4.15 -11.21 -27.18
C LEU A 372 -5.56 -11.77 -27.41
N MET A 373 -5.98 -12.76 -26.62
CA MET A 373 -7.30 -13.35 -26.79
C MET A 373 -8.40 -12.40 -26.29
N PRO A 374 -9.56 -12.40 -26.96
CA PRO A 374 -10.66 -11.51 -26.60
C PRO A 374 -11.18 -11.71 -25.17
N HIS A 375 -11.14 -12.94 -24.63
CA HIS A 375 -11.61 -13.22 -23.28
C HIS A 375 -10.75 -12.51 -22.21
N THR A 376 -9.43 -12.46 -22.36
CA THR A 376 -8.53 -11.75 -21.44
C THR A 376 -8.86 -10.27 -21.34
N PHE A 377 -9.19 -9.62 -22.46
CA PHE A 377 -9.62 -8.22 -22.45
C PHE A 377 -10.93 -8.04 -21.68
N LEU A 378 -11.90 -8.95 -21.86
CA LEU A 378 -13.19 -8.91 -21.15
C LEU A 378 -13.01 -9.10 -19.65
N GLU A 379 -12.13 -10.03 -19.23
CA GLU A 379 -11.76 -10.20 -17.82
C GLU A 379 -11.16 -8.93 -17.23
N PHE A 380 -10.16 -8.34 -17.91
CA PHE A 380 -9.51 -7.12 -17.45
C PHE A 380 -10.44 -5.92 -17.40
N LEU A 381 -11.39 -5.84 -18.34
CA LEU A 381 -12.45 -4.87 -18.32
C LEU A 381 -13.35 -5.05 -17.10
N SER A 382 -13.77 -6.27 -16.79
CA SER A 382 -14.54 -6.58 -15.57
C SER A 382 -13.75 -6.20 -14.31
N TYR A 383 -12.52 -6.67 -14.15
CA TYR A 383 -11.71 -6.38 -12.97
C TYR A 383 -11.47 -4.87 -12.80
N SER A 384 -11.20 -4.16 -13.90
CA SER A 384 -11.02 -2.70 -13.88
C SER A 384 -12.29 -1.98 -13.46
N LEU A 385 -13.44 -2.40 -13.97
CA LEU A 385 -14.73 -1.80 -13.63
C LEU A 385 -15.07 -2.03 -12.16
N SER A 386 -14.89 -3.25 -11.66
CA SER A 386 -15.07 -3.61 -10.25
C SER A 386 -14.21 -2.75 -9.32
N VAL A 387 -12.89 -2.67 -9.59
CA VAL A 387 -11.94 -1.87 -8.81
C VAL A 387 -12.25 -0.36 -8.88
N ALA A 388 -12.65 0.13 -10.06
CA ALA A 388 -13.02 1.52 -10.24
C ALA A 388 -14.29 1.88 -9.45
N ILE A 389 -15.29 1.01 -9.43
CA ILE A 389 -16.51 1.17 -8.62
C ILE A 389 -16.15 1.19 -7.13
N ALA A 390 -15.38 0.21 -6.65
CA ALA A 390 -15.01 0.08 -5.24
C ALA A 390 -14.35 1.35 -4.68
N THR A 391 -13.47 1.98 -5.46
CA THR A 391 -12.76 3.20 -5.05
C THR A 391 -13.60 4.48 -5.14
N ARG A 392 -14.72 4.45 -5.89
CA ARG A 392 -15.65 5.57 -6.05
C ARG A 392 -16.87 5.51 -5.17
N ILE A 393 -17.29 4.34 -4.69
CA ILE A 393 -18.43 4.19 -3.76
C ILE A 393 -18.38 5.20 -2.60
N PRO A 394 -17.22 5.46 -1.95
CA PRO A 394 -17.14 6.45 -0.87
C PRO A 394 -17.41 7.91 -1.30
N ILE A 395 -17.35 8.23 -2.59
CA ILE A 395 -17.50 9.58 -3.16
C ILE A 395 -18.86 9.74 -3.84
N GLU A 396 -19.20 8.80 -4.72
CA GLU A 396 -20.39 8.86 -5.59
C GLU A 396 -21.59 8.07 -5.02
N GLY A 397 -21.36 7.30 -3.95
CA GLY A 397 -22.39 6.54 -3.26
C GLY A 397 -22.87 5.30 -4.02
N ARG A 398 -24.07 4.84 -3.65
CA ARG A 398 -24.67 3.58 -4.14
C ARG A 398 -25.08 3.58 -5.61
N ARG A 399 -25.05 4.73 -6.30
CA ARG A 399 -25.46 4.86 -7.71
C ARG A 399 -24.57 4.05 -8.67
N LEU A 400 -23.40 3.62 -8.22
CA LEU A 400 -22.48 2.81 -8.99
C LEU A 400 -22.73 1.29 -8.91
N LEU A 401 -23.61 0.83 -8.01
CA LEU A 401 -23.94 -0.59 -7.85
C LEU A 401 -24.47 -1.28 -9.12
N PRO A 402 -25.31 -0.65 -9.98
CA PRO A 402 -25.73 -1.28 -11.23
C PRO A 402 -24.54 -1.61 -12.16
N TYR A 403 -23.47 -0.81 -12.14
CA TYR A 403 -22.27 -1.09 -12.92
C TYR A 403 -21.50 -2.32 -12.40
N ALA A 404 -21.71 -2.74 -11.15
CA ALA A 404 -21.16 -3.98 -10.63
C ALA A 404 -21.82 -5.20 -11.30
N LEU A 405 -23.13 -5.14 -11.58
CA LEU A 405 -23.80 -6.18 -12.36
C LEU A 405 -23.29 -6.23 -13.79
N ILE A 406 -23.02 -5.07 -14.39
CA ILE A 406 -22.40 -4.99 -15.72
C ILE A 406 -21.02 -5.66 -15.71
N SER A 407 -20.20 -5.43 -14.69
CA SER A 407 -18.91 -6.10 -14.52
C SER A 407 -19.05 -7.63 -14.52
N ILE A 408 -20.00 -8.15 -13.72
CA ILE A 408 -20.25 -9.60 -13.63
C ILE A 408 -20.75 -10.16 -14.97
N ALA A 409 -21.62 -9.44 -15.67
CA ALA A 409 -22.13 -9.85 -16.98
C ALA A 409 -21.01 -9.89 -18.04
N ILE A 410 -20.13 -8.88 -18.08
CA ILE A 410 -18.95 -8.87 -18.95
C ILE A 410 -18.07 -10.09 -18.68
N LEU A 411 -17.87 -10.43 -17.40
CA LEU A 411 -17.08 -11.59 -17.03
C LEU A 411 -17.71 -12.91 -17.48
N PHE A 412 -19.04 -13.04 -17.35
CA PHE A 412 -19.74 -14.22 -17.84
C PHE A 412 -19.62 -14.39 -19.36
N ILE A 413 -19.70 -13.29 -20.11
CA ILE A 413 -19.43 -13.29 -21.56
C ILE A 413 -17.98 -13.70 -21.84
N GLY A 414 -17.02 -13.19 -21.06
CA GLY A 414 -15.61 -13.60 -21.14
C GLY A 414 -15.44 -15.11 -20.99
N ALA A 415 -16.08 -15.71 -19.98
CA ALA A 415 -16.06 -17.15 -19.75
C ALA A 415 -16.65 -17.95 -20.93
N ILE A 416 -17.76 -17.49 -21.53
CA ILE A 416 -18.32 -18.13 -22.74
C ILE A 416 -17.33 -18.09 -23.89
N VAL A 417 -16.71 -16.92 -24.13
CA VAL A 417 -15.74 -16.74 -25.22
C VAL A 417 -14.52 -17.64 -25.01
N GLU A 418 -13.98 -17.69 -23.80
CA GLU A 418 -12.85 -18.58 -23.45
C GLU A 418 -13.21 -20.05 -23.66
N SER A 419 -14.39 -20.47 -23.22
CA SER A 419 -14.87 -21.85 -23.41
C SER A 419 -14.96 -22.25 -24.88
N ILE A 420 -15.47 -21.34 -25.74
CA ILE A 420 -15.53 -21.57 -27.18
C ILE A 420 -14.12 -21.77 -27.76
N PHE A 421 -13.17 -20.90 -27.40
CA PHE A 421 -11.79 -21.04 -27.87
C PHE A 421 -11.15 -22.35 -27.42
N ILE A 422 -11.29 -22.73 -26.15
CA ILE A 422 -10.75 -23.98 -25.62
C ILE A 422 -11.29 -25.18 -26.39
N LEU A 423 -12.61 -25.23 -26.63
CA LEU A 423 -13.25 -26.33 -27.38
C LEU A 423 -12.92 -26.33 -28.88
N MET A 424 -12.54 -25.19 -29.46
CA MET A 424 -12.12 -25.12 -30.86
C MET A 424 -10.64 -25.51 -31.06
N THR A 425 -9.82 -25.37 -30.02
CA THR A 425 -8.37 -25.66 -30.07
C THR A 425 -7.98 -27.02 -29.51
N GLY A 426 -8.83 -27.64 -28.69
CA GLY A 426 -8.67 -29.00 -28.17
C GLY A 426 -9.41 -30.03 -29.00
#